data_AF-A0A8T6PZ30-F1
#
_entry.id   AF-A0A8T6PZ30-F1
#
_cell.length_a   1.000
_cell.length_b   1.000
_cell.length_c   1.000
_cell.angle_alpha   90.00
_cell.angle_beta   90.00
_cell.angle_gamma   90.00
#
_symmetry.space_group_name_H-M   'P 1'
#
loop_
_entity.id
_entity.type
_entity.pdbx_description
1 polymer ?
#
loop_
_entity_poly.entity_id
_entity_poly.type
_entity_poly.pdbx_seq_one_letter_code
_entity_poly.pdbx_strand_id
1 'polypeptide(L)'
;GHIIGDETPVLFMGKRDVTGGWTTSGTADTWRESVARLVDGNSLMMVCVAMPFAGPLLKLAGIQNFGLHLYAPSTTGKTTCAALAASVCGEPSALRKTWNGTANGIQGNAAARCDGFLWLDELGEGSPETLTGTIYSLFNGSGRARATKDGSNAPHDSWRLPVLSTGEADTATFAGRAKITLAPGQFVRLLNIPVEPMQPENLHGYSTAGAHARALTRACNGHFGAVFREWITWLIRNRPEAENTIRQRLDEWQAAVQKRFPDSTQVCRVADAFAVLDAALVMARPFTGWNEAACRDAVVNVFKSWVKDFGTRDKAQSQIISQATDFLMRYGRSRFATLTTDGKANAVTDQEASRMGGLYGYRKPADGDNGDEWFYVTPAAFREHIAKAHNHQQAAAALEKAGMLEREAGRLQVRLRIGGGQQYFYKVKLTDGGE
;
A
#
# COMPACT_ATOMS: atom_id res chain seq x y z
N GLY A 1 -0.73 34.17 -2.58
CA GLY A 1 -1.12 33.15 -1.59
C GLY A 1 -2.21 33.72 -0.72
N HIS A 2 -3.12 32.89 -0.23
CA HIS A 2 -4.17 33.31 0.71
C HIS A 2 -3.76 32.81 2.11
N ILE A 3 -3.87 33.67 3.12
CA ILE A 3 -3.57 33.33 4.52
C ILE A 3 -4.91 33.18 5.22
N ILE A 4 -5.09 32.08 5.96
CA ILE A 4 -6.30 31.78 6.73
C ILE A 4 -5.88 31.60 8.19
N GLY A 5 -6.46 32.40 9.08
CA GLY A 5 -6.11 32.45 10.50
C GLY A 5 -6.09 33.88 11.01
N ASP A 6 -5.60 34.07 12.23
CA ASP A 6 -5.48 35.40 12.84
C ASP A 6 -4.46 36.28 12.11
N GLU A 7 -4.51 37.59 12.34
CA GLU A 7 -3.63 38.62 11.74
C GLU A 7 -2.18 38.56 12.29
N THR A 8 -1.58 37.37 12.37
CA THR A 8 -0.16 37.23 12.65
C THR A 8 0.62 37.34 11.33
N PRO A 9 1.58 38.27 11.21
CA PRO A 9 2.42 38.35 10.02
C PRO A 9 3.19 37.05 9.79
N VAL A 10 2.92 36.39 8.66
CA VAL A 10 3.61 35.16 8.25
C VAL A 10 4.53 35.44 7.08
N LEU A 11 5.79 35.05 7.20
CA LEU A 11 6.77 35.07 6.10
C LEU A 11 6.74 33.73 5.37
N PHE A 12 6.19 33.71 4.15
CA PHE A 12 6.25 32.52 3.30
C PHE A 12 7.63 32.44 2.61
N MET A 13 8.44 31.46 3.02
CA MET A 13 9.78 31.22 2.44
C MET A 13 9.80 30.18 1.31
N GLY A 14 8.63 29.78 0.78
CA GLY A 14 8.56 28.82 -0.32
C GLY A 14 8.91 29.42 -1.69
N LYS A 15 9.38 28.59 -2.62
CA LYS A 15 9.62 29.00 -4.01
C LYS A 15 8.28 29.35 -4.68
N ARG A 16 8.22 30.46 -5.44
CA ARG A 16 6.99 31.07 -6.01
C ARG A 16 6.15 30.13 -6.89
N ASP A 17 6.74 29.08 -7.44
CA ASP A 17 6.10 28.13 -8.37
C ASP A 17 5.14 27.10 -7.72
N VAL A 18 4.95 27.20 -6.39
CA VAL A 18 4.12 26.29 -5.59
C VAL A 18 2.61 26.60 -5.68
N THR A 19 2.22 27.73 -6.28
CA THR A 19 0.81 28.21 -6.26
C THR A 19 -0.09 27.66 -7.36
N GLY A 20 0.47 26.98 -8.38
CA GLY A 20 -0.13 26.82 -9.71
C GLY A 20 -1.52 26.20 -9.85
N GLY A 21 -2.14 25.67 -8.79
CA GLY A 21 -3.50 25.13 -8.83
C GLY A 21 -4.33 25.36 -7.55
N TRP A 22 -3.81 26.06 -6.55
CA TRP A 22 -4.52 26.32 -5.28
C TRP A 22 -5.46 27.54 -5.40
N THR A 23 -6.28 27.56 -6.45
CA THR A 23 -7.25 28.62 -6.77
C THR A 23 -8.67 28.22 -6.32
N THR A 24 -9.65 29.09 -6.54
CA THR A 24 -11.06 28.82 -6.25
C THR A 24 -11.93 29.12 -7.46
N SER A 25 -12.97 28.32 -7.65
CA SER A 25 -14.13 28.65 -8.48
C SER A 25 -15.40 28.26 -7.74
N GLY A 26 -16.40 29.14 -7.73
CA GLY A 26 -17.60 28.97 -6.92
C GLY A 26 -17.37 29.17 -5.42
N THR A 27 -18.25 28.55 -4.62
CA THR A 27 -18.33 28.60 -3.15
C THR A 27 -18.40 27.19 -2.59
N ALA A 28 -18.26 27.00 -1.26
CA ALA A 28 -18.47 25.67 -0.68
C ALA A 28 -19.90 25.16 -0.89
N ASP A 29 -20.91 26.02 -0.80
CA ASP A 29 -22.31 25.63 -1.05
C ASP A 29 -22.51 25.14 -2.48
N THR A 30 -21.99 25.87 -3.47
CA THR A 30 -22.11 25.43 -4.87
C THR A 30 -21.29 24.18 -5.17
N TRP A 31 -20.15 23.99 -4.50
CA TRP A 31 -19.41 22.72 -4.55
C TRP A 31 -20.21 21.56 -3.94
N ARG A 32 -20.90 21.80 -2.81
CA ARG A 32 -21.79 20.83 -2.17
C ARG A 32 -22.94 20.41 -3.08
N GLU A 33 -23.63 21.38 -3.67
CA GLU A 33 -24.81 21.18 -4.51
C GLU A 33 -24.49 20.55 -5.89
N SER A 34 -23.25 20.68 -6.34
CA SER A 34 -22.78 20.13 -7.63
C SER A 34 -21.93 18.87 -7.47
N VAL A 35 -20.75 18.97 -6.85
CA VAL A 35 -19.78 17.89 -6.73
C VAL A 35 -20.21 16.90 -5.65
N ALA A 36 -20.38 17.35 -4.40
CA ALA A 36 -20.66 16.44 -3.28
C ALA A 36 -21.97 15.67 -3.46
N ARG A 37 -23.02 16.35 -3.98
CA ARG A 37 -24.31 15.75 -4.29
C ARG A 37 -24.20 14.58 -5.27
N LEU A 38 -23.29 14.65 -6.25
CA LEU A 38 -23.09 13.60 -7.26
C LEU A 38 -22.14 12.49 -6.79
N VAL A 39 -21.52 12.64 -5.62
CA VAL A 39 -20.62 11.67 -5.01
C VAL A 39 -21.32 10.85 -3.93
N ASP A 40 -22.37 11.41 -3.30
CA ASP A 40 -23.08 10.79 -2.19
C ASP A 40 -23.57 9.37 -2.50
N GLY A 41 -23.29 8.43 -1.59
CA GLY A 41 -23.62 7.01 -1.76
C GLY A 41 -22.69 6.24 -2.71
N ASN A 42 -21.58 6.84 -3.20
CA ASN A 42 -20.55 6.12 -3.94
C ASN A 42 -19.29 5.95 -3.08
N SER A 43 -19.15 4.78 -2.44
CA SER A 43 -18.17 4.54 -1.37
C SER A 43 -16.73 4.98 -1.72
N LEU A 44 -16.21 4.57 -2.88
CA LEU A 44 -14.85 4.93 -3.31
C LEU A 44 -14.68 6.43 -3.56
N MET A 45 -15.66 7.07 -4.20
CA MET A 45 -15.61 8.49 -4.51
C MET A 45 -15.64 9.33 -3.23
N MET A 46 -16.48 8.94 -2.26
CA MET A 46 -16.55 9.59 -0.94
C MET A 46 -15.21 9.48 -0.20
N VAL A 47 -14.57 8.30 -0.20
CA VAL A 47 -13.24 8.12 0.39
C VAL A 47 -12.16 8.92 -0.33
N CYS A 48 -12.22 9.04 -1.66
CA CYS A 48 -11.29 9.91 -2.39
C CYS A 48 -11.46 11.39 -1.99
N VAL A 49 -12.70 11.86 -1.84
CA VAL A 49 -13.01 13.20 -1.32
C VAL A 49 -12.58 13.38 0.14
N ALA A 50 -12.51 12.32 0.93
CA ALA A 50 -12.01 12.38 2.31
C ALA A 50 -10.50 12.70 2.37
N MET A 51 -9.72 12.30 1.35
CA MET A 51 -8.26 12.41 1.36
C MET A 51 -7.79 13.85 1.62
N PRO A 52 -8.23 14.89 0.91
CA PRO A 52 -7.82 16.25 1.22
C PRO A 52 -8.31 16.78 2.58
N PHE A 53 -9.51 16.40 3.03
CA PHE A 53 -9.98 16.77 4.37
C PHE A 53 -9.13 16.13 5.48
N ALA A 54 -8.59 14.93 5.23
CA ALA A 54 -7.72 14.21 6.16
C ALA A 54 -6.33 14.86 6.34
N GLY A 55 -5.83 15.60 5.34
CA GLY A 55 -4.50 16.20 5.36
C GLY A 55 -4.17 16.99 6.64
N PRO A 56 -4.97 18.01 6.98
CA PRO A 56 -4.79 18.80 8.21
C PRO A 56 -4.95 17.98 9.50
N LEU A 57 -5.64 16.85 9.45
CA LEU A 57 -5.93 16.01 10.62
C LEU A 57 -4.77 15.08 10.97
N LEU A 58 -3.86 14.77 10.02
CA LEU A 58 -2.77 13.83 10.26
C LEU A 58 -1.88 14.26 11.43
N LYS A 59 -1.66 15.57 11.61
CA LYS A 59 -0.90 16.12 12.74
C LYS A 59 -1.58 15.81 14.07
N LEU A 60 -2.88 16.04 14.13
CA LEU A 60 -3.70 15.87 15.33
C LEU A 60 -3.83 14.37 15.68
N ALA A 61 -3.84 13.52 14.66
CA ALA A 61 -3.90 12.08 14.80
C ALA A 61 -2.56 11.43 15.15
N GLY A 62 -1.44 12.15 15.04
CA GLY A 62 -0.10 11.59 15.24
C GLY A 62 0.32 10.59 14.16
N ILE A 63 -0.33 10.63 12.98
CA ILE A 63 -0.11 9.69 11.88
C ILE A 63 0.82 10.29 10.83
N GLN A 64 1.65 9.44 10.24
CA GLN A 64 2.57 9.79 9.16
C GLN A 64 1.84 9.88 7.81
N ASN A 65 2.58 10.13 6.74
CA ASN A 65 2.04 10.07 5.38
C ASN A 65 1.48 8.66 5.09
N PHE A 66 0.35 8.62 4.40
CA PHE A 66 -0.20 7.40 3.80
C PHE A 66 -0.76 7.74 2.41
N GLY A 67 -1.00 6.73 1.60
CA GLY A 67 -1.61 6.93 0.29
C GLY A 67 -2.55 5.82 -0.10
N LEU A 68 -3.47 6.16 -0.99
CA LEU A 68 -4.35 5.23 -1.70
C LEU A 68 -3.89 5.18 -3.15
N HIS A 69 -3.62 3.98 -3.67
CA HIS A 69 -3.31 3.75 -5.07
C HIS A 69 -4.50 3.07 -5.73
N LEU A 70 -5.27 3.83 -6.51
CA LEU A 70 -6.40 3.32 -7.27
C LEU A 70 -5.87 2.59 -8.50
N TYR A 71 -6.19 1.30 -8.62
CA TYR A 71 -5.78 0.51 -9.78
C TYR A 71 -6.96 -0.24 -10.40
N ALA A 72 -6.94 -0.29 -11.73
CA ALA A 72 -7.89 -0.97 -12.61
C ALA A 72 -7.49 -0.72 -14.07
N PRO A 73 -8.00 -1.47 -15.06
CA PRO A 73 -7.86 -1.16 -16.48
C PRO A 73 -8.28 0.28 -16.83
N SER A 74 -7.87 0.78 -17.99
CA SER A 74 -8.19 2.14 -18.43
C SER A 74 -9.71 2.39 -18.47
N THR A 75 -10.13 3.67 -18.37
CA THR A 75 -11.55 4.08 -18.50
C THR A 75 -12.49 3.62 -17.37
N THR A 76 -11.95 3.25 -16.20
CA THR A 76 -12.70 2.77 -15.02
C THR A 76 -13.02 3.85 -13.98
N GLY A 77 -12.72 5.12 -14.26
CA GLY A 77 -13.06 6.25 -13.36
C GLY A 77 -11.99 6.63 -12.32
N LYS A 78 -10.79 6.04 -12.35
CA LYS A 78 -9.66 6.36 -11.45
C LYS A 78 -9.33 7.86 -11.42
N THR A 79 -9.07 8.43 -12.60
CA THR A 79 -8.73 9.85 -12.77
C THR A 79 -9.89 10.76 -12.36
N THR A 80 -11.15 10.34 -12.58
CA THR A 80 -12.32 11.07 -12.09
C THR A 80 -12.34 11.12 -10.56
N CYS A 81 -12.08 10.00 -9.87
CA CYS A 81 -11.97 9.96 -8.42
C CYS A 81 -10.86 10.89 -7.90
N ALA A 82 -9.72 10.93 -8.59
CA ALA A 82 -8.63 11.82 -8.20
C ALA A 82 -8.93 13.30 -8.47
N ALA A 83 -9.66 13.62 -9.54
CA ALA A 83 -10.14 14.97 -9.81
C ALA A 83 -11.16 15.44 -8.76
N LEU A 84 -12.02 14.54 -8.26
CA LEU A 84 -12.94 14.84 -7.16
C LEU A 84 -12.19 15.26 -5.91
N ALA A 85 -11.18 14.49 -5.50
CA ALA A 85 -10.30 14.82 -4.39
C ALA A 85 -9.61 16.18 -4.63
N ALA A 86 -9.00 16.38 -5.79
CA ALA A 86 -8.31 17.63 -6.11
C ALA A 86 -9.25 18.85 -6.06
N SER A 87 -10.51 18.71 -6.47
CA SER A 87 -11.51 19.79 -6.46
C SER A 87 -11.80 20.34 -5.06
N VAL A 88 -11.54 19.57 -4.00
CA VAL A 88 -11.65 20.07 -2.62
C VAL A 88 -10.65 21.22 -2.41
N CYS A 89 -9.39 21.02 -2.82
CA CYS A 89 -8.27 21.94 -2.59
C CYS A 89 -8.15 23.08 -3.61
N GLY A 90 -8.44 22.81 -4.88
CA GLY A 90 -8.21 23.76 -5.96
C GLY A 90 -8.49 23.19 -7.34
N GLU A 91 -7.97 23.82 -8.38
CA GLU A 91 -8.24 23.43 -9.77
C GLU A 91 -7.67 22.03 -10.06
N PRO A 92 -8.52 21.03 -10.40
CA PRO A 92 -8.07 19.65 -10.53
C PRO A 92 -6.94 19.45 -11.55
N SER A 93 -7.06 20.04 -12.74
CA SER A 93 -6.08 19.94 -13.83
C SER A 93 -4.69 20.44 -13.41
N ALA A 94 -4.64 21.56 -12.69
CA ALA A 94 -3.41 22.21 -12.28
C ALA A 94 -2.77 21.55 -11.03
N LEU A 95 -3.61 20.93 -10.18
CA LEU A 95 -3.16 20.15 -9.02
C LEU A 95 -2.65 18.75 -9.40
N ARG A 96 -3.03 18.22 -10.56
CA ARG A 96 -2.53 16.95 -11.09
C ARG A 96 -1.00 16.99 -11.21
N LYS A 97 -0.35 16.01 -10.60
CA LYS A 97 1.05 15.64 -10.86
C LYS A 97 1.08 14.21 -11.35
N THR A 98 2.14 13.81 -12.03
CA THR A 98 2.28 12.45 -12.53
C THR A 98 3.48 11.76 -11.89
N TRP A 99 3.55 10.43 -12.03
CA TRP A 99 4.74 9.67 -11.63
C TRP A 99 5.95 9.88 -12.54
N ASN A 100 5.78 10.63 -13.65
CA ASN A 100 6.87 11.06 -14.52
C ASN A 100 7.72 12.15 -13.85
N GLY A 101 8.62 11.74 -12.97
CA GLY A 101 9.53 12.65 -12.29
C GLY A 101 10.57 11.92 -11.47
N THR A 102 11.64 12.63 -11.14
CA THR A 102 12.65 12.11 -10.21
C THR A 102 12.06 12.02 -8.79
N ALA A 103 12.59 11.12 -7.97
CA ALA A 103 12.20 11.00 -6.56
C ALA A 103 12.29 12.36 -5.81
N ASN A 104 13.31 13.17 -6.12
CA ASN A 104 13.46 14.51 -5.56
C ASN A 104 12.37 15.49 -6.04
N GLY A 105 11.96 15.39 -7.31
CA GLY A 105 10.87 16.19 -7.86
C GLY A 105 9.53 15.85 -7.20
N ILE A 106 9.26 14.57 -6.95
CA ILE A 106 8.06 14.11 -6.23
C ILE A 106 8.09 14.58 -4.76
N GLN A 107 9.24 14.50 -4.09
CA GLN A 107 9.42 15.03 -2.73
C GLN A 107 9.19 16.55 -2.69
N GLY A 108 9.72 17.30 -3.65
CA GLY A 108 9.45 18.75 -3.76
C GLY A 108 7.96 19.05 -3.94
N ASN A 109 7.24 18.24 -4.70
CA ASN A 109 5.79 18.36 -4.83
C ASN A 109 5.05 18.03 -3.52
N ALA A 110 5.55 17.09 -2.73
CA ALA A 110 5.00 16.74 -1.42
C ALA A 110 5.26 17.84 -0.38
N ALA A 111 6.49 18.36 -0.30
CA ALA A 111 6.86 19.49 0.56
C ALA A 111 6.01 20.74 0.28
N ALA A 112 5.75 21.02 -0.99
CA ALA A 112 4.90 22.11 -1.43
C ALA A 112 3.41 21.98 -1.04
N ARG A 113 2.99 20.81 -0.55
CA ARG A 113 1.57 20.47 -0.25
C ARG A 113 1.40 19.85 1.14
N CYS A 114 2.33 20.14 2.06
CA CYS A 114 2.27 19.67 3.43
C CYS A 114 0.94 20.04 4.11
N ASP A 115 0.37 19.09 4.86
CA ASP A 115 -0.97 19.13 5.48
C ASP A 115 -2.13 19.35 4.49
N GLY A 116 -1.85 19.25 3.19
CA GLY A 116 -2.85 19.29 2.13
C GLY A 116 -3.07 17.91 1.53
N PHE A 117 -2.89 17.80 0.22
CA PHE A 117 -3.16 16.60 -0.56
C PHE A 117 -2.24 16.55 -1.77
N LEU A 118 -1.79 15.36 -2.16
CA LEU A 118 -1.04 15.16 -3.40
C LEU A 118 -1.71 14.12 -4.30
N TRP A 119 -2.04 14.54 -5.52
CA TRP A 119 -2.44 13.64 -6.60
C TRP A 119 -1.22 13.26 -7.45
N LEU A 120 -0.89 11.96 -7.49
CA LEU A 120 0.11 11.37 -8.39
C LEU A 120 -0.56 10.44 -9.41
N ASP A 121 -0.85 10.99 -10.58
CA ASP A 121 -1.53 10.29 -11.65
C ASP A 121 -0.61 9.39 -12.45
N GLU A 122 -1.19 8.30 -12.95
CA GLU A 122 -0.61 7.33 -13.87
C GLU A 122 0.77 6.79 -13.42
N LEU A 123 0.73 5.81 -12.52
CA LEU A 123 1.91 5.06 -12.07
C LEU A 123 2.72 4.51 -13.26
N GLY A 124 2.05 4.17 -14.37
CA GLY A 124 2.69 3.69 -15.59
C GLY A 124 3.63 4.69 -16.26
N GLU A 125 3.49 6.00 -16.01
CA GLU A 125 4.44 7.01 -16.50
C GLU A 125 5.73 7.09 -15.69
N GLY A 126 5.77 6.45 -14.51
CA GLY A 126 6.96 6.35 -13.68
C GLY A 126 7.94 5.25 -14.14
N SER A 127 9.09 5.19 -13.49
CA SER A 127 10.07 4.11 -13.68
C SER A 127 9.89 3.03 -12.60
N PRO A 128 9.62 1.76 -12.97
CA PRO A 128 9.55 0.65 -12.03
C PRO A 128 10.83 0.50 -11.18
N GLU A 129 11.99 0.82 -11.75
CA GLU A 129 13.31 0.70 -11.09
C GLU A 129 13.44 1.63 -9.88
N THR A 130 12.83 2.82 -9.96
CA THR A 130 12.94 3.84 -8.91
C THR A 130 11.75 3.83 -7.94
N LEU A 131 10.68 3.10 -8.26
CA LEU A 131 9.42 3.10 -7.53
C LEU A 131 9.61 2.87 -6.02
N THR A 132 10.33 1.81 -5.67
CA THR A 132 10.58 1.40 -4.28
C THR A 132 11.19 2.53 -3.46
N GLY A 133 12.23 3.18 -3.99
CA GLY A 133 12.89 4.30 -3.35
C GLY A 133 12.02 5.55 -3.27
N THR A 134 11.23 5.81 -4.31
CA THR A 134 10.30 6.94 -4.38
C THR A 134 9.17 6.80 -3.37
N ILE A 135 8.48 5.64 -3.32
CA ILE A 135 7.44 5.34 -2.31
C ILE A 135 8.03 5.49 -0.91
N TYR A 136 9.19 4.87 -0.65
CA TYR A 136 9.82 4.93 0.67
C TYR A 136 10.12 6.38 1.09
N SER A 137 10.72 7.17 0.20
CA SER A 137 11.09 8.56 0.51
C SER A 137 9.85 9.45 0.67
N LEU A 138 8.84 9.28 -0.19
CA LEU A 138 7.60 10.05 -0.15
C LEU A 138 6.86 9.84 1.18
N PHE A 139 6.70 8.58 1.63
CA PHE A 139 5.92 8.29 2.83
C PHE A 139 6.70 8.44 4.13
N ASN A 140 8.04 8.53 4.08
CA ASN A 140 8.84 8.90 5.25
C ASN A 140 8.68 10.37 5.66
N GLY A 141 8.24 11.25 4.75
CA GLY A 141 7.89 12.63 5.12
C GLY A 141 9.06 13.58 5.35
N SER A 142 10.27 13.22 4.93
CA SER A 142 11.46 14.05 5.11
C SER A 142 12.42 13.92 3.93
N GLY A 143 12.93 15.06 3.45
CA GLY A 143 14.04 15.09 2.51
C GLY A 143 15.33 14.54 3.11
N ARG A 144 16.28 14.12 2.26
CA ARG A 144 17.59 13.63 2.73
C ARG A 144 18.35 14.73 3.48
N ALA A 145 18.86 14.40 4.67
CA ALA A 145 19.79 15.25 5.40
C ALA A 145 21.04 15.52 4.55
N ARG A 146 21.51 16.77 4.57
CA ARG A 146 22.75 17.20 3.91
C ARG A 146 23.61 17.90 4.94
N ALA A 147 24.93 17.69 4.88
CA ALA A 147 25.84 18.50 5.68
C ALA A 147 25.99 19.90 5.05
N THR A 148 26.02 20.93 5.87
CA THR A 148 26.49 22.27 5.49
C THR A 148 28.02 22.28 5.39
N LYS A 149 28.58 23.38 4.84
CA LYS A 149 30.04 23.55 4.70
C LYS A 149 30.80 23.54 6.03
N ASP A 150 30.12 23.81 7.14
CA ASP A 150 30.67 23.79 8.51
C ASP A 150 30.46 22.45 9.25
N GLY A 151 29.92 21.43 8.56
CA GLY A 151 29.70 20.09 9.13
C GLY A 151 28.43 19.95 9.97
N SER A 152 27.62 21.00 10.11
CA SER A 152 26.29 20.90 10.73
C SER A 152 25.26 20.32 9.75
N ASN A 153 24.07 19.92 10.24
CA ASN A 153 23.00 19.44 9.38
C ASN A 153 22.28 20.62 8.74
N ALA A 154 22.23 20.65 7.41
CA ALA A 154 21.43 21.60 6.66
C ALA A 154 19.93 21.40 6.97
N PRO A 155 19.13 22.47 6.99
CA PRO A 155 17.68 22.37 7.02
C PRO A 155 17.20 21.48 5.86
N HIS A 156 16.28 20.57 6.14
CA HIS A 156 15.66 19.71 5.14
C HIS A 156 14.15 19.92 5.18
N ASP A 157 13.52 19.83 4.01
CA ASP A 157 12.07 19.90 3.91
C ASP A 157 11.45 18.66 4.56
N SER A 158 10.35 18.86 5.29
CA SER A 158 9.51 17.78 5.80
C SER A 158 8.07 17.99 5.38
N TRP A 159 7.33 16.89 5.25
CA TRP A 159 5.94 16.92 4.84
C TRP A 159 5.13 15.79 5.46
N ARG A 160 3.85 16.07 5.62
CA ARG A 160 2.82 15.14 6.07
C ARG A 160 1.58 15.39 5.24
N LEU A 161 1.17 14.43 4.43
CA LEU A 161 -0.03 14.53 3.61
C LEU A 161 -0.51 13.14 3.15
N PRO A 162 -1.81 13.00 2.87
CA PRO A 162 -2.37 11.89 2.13
C PRO A 162 -2.04 12.03 0.65
N VAL A 163 -1.70 10.89 0.03
CA VAL A 163 -1.38 10.80 -1.40
C VAL A 163 -2.44 9.95 -2.10
N LEU A 164 -3.06 10.46 -3.16
CA LEU A 164 -3.91 9.65 -4.03
C LEU A 164 -3.17 9.41 -5.34
N SER A 165 -2.94 8.15 -5.64
CA SER A 165 -2.28 7.70 -6.85
C SER A 165 -3.24 6.93 -7.73
N THR A 166 -3.01 6.95 -9.03
CA THR A 166 -3.74 6.10 -9.99
C THR A 166 -2.76 5.26 -10.81
N GLY A 167 -3.21 4.15 -11.37
CA GLY A 167 -2.45 3.34 -12.32
C GLY A 167 -3.28 2.19 -12.90
N GLU A 168 -2.75 1.52 -13.91
CA GLU A 168 -3.43 0.36 -14.50
C GLU A 168 -3.24 -0.95 -13.73
N ALA A 169 -2.18 -1.04 -12.93
CA ALA A 169 -1.82 -2.22 -12.15
C ALA A 169 -1.45 -1.80 -10.72
N ASP A 170 -1.59 -2.72 -9.77
CA ASP A 170 -1.12 -2.50 -8.41
C ASP A 170 0.41 -2.29 -8.35
N THR A 171 0.87 -1.71 -7.24
CA THR A 171 2.28 -1.35 -7.06
C THR A 171 3.25 -2.53 -7.13
N ALA A 172 2.85 -3.72 -6.69
CA ALA A 172 3.69 -4.92 -6.75
C ALA A 172 3.81 -5.43 -8.20
N THR A 173 2.69 -5.50 -8.92
CA THR A 173 2.68 -5.87 -10.34
C THR A 173 3.51 -4.89 -11.16
N PHE A 174 3.40 -3.59 -10.89
CA PHE A 174 4.20 -2.58 -11.59
C PHE A 174 5.70 -2.72 -11.29
N ALA A 175 6.10 -2.87 -10.01
CA ALA A 175 7.50 -3.11 -9.64
C ALA A 175 8.07 -4.41 -10.23
N GLY A 176 7.23 -5.45 -10.35
CA GLY A 176 7.59 -6.74 -10.93
C GLY A 176 8.06 -6.64 -12.39
N ARG A 177 7.65 -5.61 -13.14
CA ARG A 177 8.14 -5.36 -14.51
C ARG A 177 9.66 -5.15 -14.58
N ALA A 178 10.26 -4.60 -13.53
CA ALA A 178 11.71 -4.48 -13.36
C ALA A 178 12.33 -5.59 -12.48
N LYS A 179 11.61 -6.69 -12.26
CA LYS A 179 12.01 -7.81 -11.38
C LYS A 179 12.30 -7.36 -9.94
N ILE A 180 11.64 -6.29 -9.49
CA ILE A 180 11.76 -5.76 -8.13
C ILE A 180 10.62 -6.33 -7.29
N THR A 181 10.97 -6.82 -6.10
CA THR A 181 9.99 -7.14 -5.08
C THR A 181 9.89 -5.98 -4.08
N LEU A 182 8.66 -5.52 -3.84
CA LEU A 182 8.37 -4.56 -2.79
C LEU A 182 8.53 -5.17 -1.39
N ALA A 183 9.08 -4.38 -0.48
CA ALA A 183 9.17 -4.78 0.92
C ALA A 183 7.76 -4.76 1.57
N PRO A 184 7.48 -5.66 2.53
CA PRO A 184 6.18 -5.73 3.22
C PRO A 184 5.69 -4.39 3.79
N GLY A 185 6.61 -3.57 4.31
CA GLY A 185 6.31 -2.25 4.87
C GLY A 185 5.90 -1.19 3.85
N GLN A 186 6.03 -1.45 2.55
CA GLN A 186 5.59 -0.52 1.50
C GLN A 186 4.10 -0.67 1.18
N PHE A 187 3.58 -1.90 1.28
CA PHE A 187 2.16 -2.19 1.03
C PHE A 187 1.20 -1.55 2.03
N VAL A 188 1.68 -1.22 3.24
CA VAL A 188 0.90 -0.57 4.30
C VAL A 188 1.04 0.96 4.30
N ARG A 189 1.84 1.52 3.37
CA ARG A 189 2.02 2.98 3.21
C ARG A 189 1.30 3.50 1.97
N LEU A 190 1.33 2.74 0.87
CA LEU A 190 0.56 3.01 -0.34
C LEU A 190 -0.42 1.85 -0.56
N LEU A 191 -1.66 2.04 -0.11
CA LEU A 191 -2.70 1.03 -0.08
C LEU A 191 -3.28 0.86 -1.48
N ASN A 192 -3.09 -0.31 -2.10
CA ASN A 192 -3.67 -0.61 -3.42
C ASN A 192 -5.19 -0.83 -3.27
N ILE A 193 -6.01 0.04 -3.86
CA ILE A 193 -7.47 -0.04 -3.83
C ILE A 193 -7.96 -0.47 -5.23
N PRO A 194 -8.54 -1.67 -5.38
CA PRO A 194 -9.11 -2.10 -6.65
C PRO A 194 -10.38 -1.30 -6.95
N VAL A 195 -10.47 -0.72 -8.15
CA VAL A 195 -11.63 0.10 -8.54
C VAL A 195 -12.77 -0.73 -9.13
N GLU A 196 -12.48 -1.87 -9.77
CA GLU A 196 -13.51 -2.71 -10.41
C GLU A 196 -14.65 -3.15 -9.48
N PRO A 197 -14.39 -3.59 -8.23
CA PRO A 197 -15.45 -3.94 -7.29
C PRO A 197 -16.23 -2.72 -6.75
N MET A 198 -15.80 -1.51 -7.07
CA MET A 198 -16.29 -0.25 -6.52
C MET A 198 -16.79 0.70 -7.62
N GLN A 199 -17.37 0.14 -8.69
CA GLN A 199 -18.07 0.95 -9.69
C GLN A 199 -19.18 1.78 -9.03
N PRO A 200 -19.58 2.92 -9.62
CA PRO A 200 -20.56 3.81 -9.03
C PRO A 200 -21.84 3.06 -8.65
N GLU A 201 -22.18 3.07 -7.36
CA GLU A 201 -23.39 2.47 -6.80
C GLU A 201 -24.62 3.33 -7.09
N ASN A 202 -24.41 4.66 -7.16
CA ASN A 202 -25.45 5.64 -7.41
C ASN A 202 -25.07 6.56 -8.57
N LEU A 203 -25.83 6.50 -9.66
CA LEU A 203 -25.63 7.34 -10.84
C LEU A 203 -26.38 8.68 -10.76
N HIS A 204 -27.10 8.98 -9.68
CA HIS A 204 -27.81 10.24 -9.45
C HIS A 204 -28.70 10.68 -10.62
N GLY A 205 -29.38 9.72 -11.25
CA GLY A 205 -30.29 9.96 -12.38
C GLY A 205 -29.62 9.99 -13.76
N TYR A 206 -28.30 9.80 -13.87
CA TYR A 206 -27.64 9.63 -15.17
C TYR A 206 -27.84 8.20 -15.71
N SER A 207 -27.99 8.09 -17.04
CA SER A 207 -28.27 6.82 -17.72
C SER A 207 -27.10 5.85 -17.77
N THR A 208 -25.86 6.34 -17.58
CA THR A 208 -24.64 5.52 -17.66
C THR A 208 -23.57 6.05 -16.69
N ALA A 209 -22.69 5.17 -16.24
CA ALA A 209 -21.50 5.55 -15.46
C ALA A 209 -20.64 6.60 -16.20
N GLY A 210 -20.51 6.47 -17.52
CA GLY A 210 -19.80 7.46 -18.33
C GLY A 210 -20.46 8.85 -18.36
N ALA A 211 -21.81 8.91 -18.36
CA ALA A 211 -22.53 10.18 -18.29
C ALA A 211 -22.39 10.84 -16.91
N HIS A 212 -22.46 10.04 -15.84
CA HIS A 212 -22.20 10.49 -14.47
C HIS A 212 -20.78 11.00 -14.29
N ALA A 213 -19.76 10.26 -14.77
CA ALA A 213 -18.36 10.68 -14.74
C ALA A 213 -18.13 12.00 -15.49
N ARG A 214 -18.74 12.20 -16.67
CA ARG A 214 -18.66 13.48 -17.39
C ARG A 214 -19.32 14.62 -16.64
N ALA A 215 -20.42 14.36 -15.93
CA ALA A 215 -21.08 15.36 -15.09
C ALA A 215 -20.20 15.76 -13.90
N LEU A 216 -19.59 14.78 -13.22
CA LEU A 216 -18.61 15.00 -12.15
C LEU A 216 -17.43 15.84 -12.65
N THR A 217 -16.83 15.50 -13.80
CA THR A 217 -15.74 16.30 -14.38
C THR A 217 -16.15 17.75 -14.63
N ARG A 218 -17.35 18.00 -15.18
CA ARG A 218 -17.86 19.37 -15.36
C ARG A 218 -18.06 20.09 -14.04
N ALA A 219 -18.63 19.42 -13.04
CA ALA A 219 -18.84 19.99 -11.71
C ALA A 219 -17.50 20.38 -11.06
N CYS A 220 -16.50 19.49 -11.07
CA CYS A 220 -15.17 19.75 -10.53
C CYS A 220 -14.41 20.87 -11.24
N ASN A 221 -14.67 21.09 -12.54
CA ASN A 221 -14.07 22.20 -13.28
C ASN A 221 -14.77 23.54 -13.03
N GLY A 222 -16.06 23.53 -12.66
CA GLY A 222 -16.83 24.73 -12.35
C GLY A 222 -16.77 25.15 -10.88
N HIS A 223 -16.59 24.18 -9.98
CA HIS A 223 -16.65 24.38 -8.52
C HIS A 223 -15.47 23.66 -7.88
N PHE A 224 -14.53 24.41 -7.31
CA PHE A 224 -13.35 23.86 -6.67
C PHE A 224 -12.70 24.83 -5.68
N GLY A 225 -11.93 24.28 -4.74
CA GLY A 225 -11.03 24.97 -3.82
C GLY A 225 -11.67 25.77 -2.69
N ALA A 226 -12.92 26.22 -2.85
CA ALA A 226 -13.61 27.01 -1.84
C ALA A 226 -13.85 26.19 -0.56
N VAL A 227 -14.29 24.94 -0.71
CA VAL A 227 -14.65 24.06 0.42
C VAL A 227 -13.48 23.75 1.34
N PHE A 228 -12.25 23.60 0.82
CA PHE A 228 -11.08 23.39 1.67
C PHE A 228 -10.74 24.61 2.52
N ARG A 229 -10.97 25.83 2.01
CA ARG A 229 -10.72 27.06 2.77
C ARG A 229 -11.68 27.21 3.94
N GLU A 230 -12.96 26.88 3.72
CA GLU A 230 -13.96 26.86 4.79
C GLU A 230 -13.68 25.76 5.81
N TRP A 231 -13.26 24.58 5.35
CA TRP A 231 -12.81 23.48 6.21
C TRP A 231 -11.65 23.90 7.13
N ILE A 232 -10.60 24.51 6.58
CA ILE A 232 -9.46 25.01 7.37
C ILE A 232 -9.92 26.07 8.37
N THR A 233 -10.78 26.99 7.95
CA THR A 233 -11.35 28.03 8.83
C THR A 233 -12.13 27.41 9.99
N TRP A 234 -12.93 26.37 9.71
CA TRP A 234 -13.66 25.62 10.73
C TRP A 234 -12.72 24.87 11.67
N LEU A 235 -11.69 24.19 11.15
CA LEU A 235 -10.71 23.47 11.98
C LEU A 235 -9.95 24.39 12.93
N ILE A 236 -9.55 25.57 12.48
CA ILE A 236 -8.88 26.57 13.34
C ILE A 236 -9.78 26.94 14.52
N ARG A 237 -11.08 27.13 14.28
CA ARG A 237 -12.07 27.53 15.29
C ARG A 237 -12.51 26.37 16.20
N ASN A 238 -12.49 25.13 15.71
CA ASN A 238 -13.04 23.96 16.40
C ASN A 238 -11.98 22.89 16.71
N ARG A 239 -10.73 23.31 16.92
CA ARG A 239 -9.61 22.39 17.13
C ARG A 239 -9.84 21.36 18.26
N PRO A 240 -10.35 21.71 19.45
CA PRO A 240 -10.60 20.72 20.51
C PRO A 240 -11.62 19.65 20.11
N GLU A 241 -12.66 20.03 19.36
CA GLU A 241 -13.67 19.10 18.83
C GLU A 241 -13.04 18.15 17.81
N ALA A 242 -12.19 18.67 16.92
CA ALA A 242 -11.47 17.86 15.94
C ALA A 242 -10.52 16.86 16.61
N GLU A 243 -9.74 17.29 17.61
CA GLU A 243 -8.83 16.40 18.37
C GLU A 243 -9.60 15.28 19.09
N ASN A 244 -10.74 15.59 19.70
CA ASN A 244 -11.57 14.58 20.36
C ASN A 244 -12.18 13.59 19.37
N THR A 245 -12.70 14.09 18.23
CA THR A 245 -13.29 13.23 17.19
C THR A 245 -12.24 12.28 16.61
N ILE A 246 -11.05 12.77 16.31
CA ILE A 246 -9.95 11.93 15.82
C ILE A 246 -9.57 10.86 16.83
N ARG A 247 -9.38 11.22 18.11
CA ARG A 247 -9.03 10.25 19.16
C ARG A 247 -10.08 9.14 19.26
N GLN A 248 -11.36 9.52 19.32
CA GLN A 248 -12.46 8.57 19.36
C GLN A 248 -12.43 7.62 18.16
N ARG A 249 -12.24 8.14 16.94
CA ARG A 249 -12.25 7.32 15.72
C ARG A 249 -11.05 6.39 15.65
N LEU A 250 -9.87 6.85 16.07
CA LEU A 250 -8.69 5.98 16.17
C LEU A 250 -8.94 4.81 17.11
N ASP A 251 -9.46 5.07 18.31
CA ASP A 251 -9.76 4.03 19.30
C ASP A 251 -10.82 3.04 18.78
N GLU A 252 -11.91 3.54 18.19
CA GLU A 252 -12.98 2.72 17.61
C GLU A 252 -12.47 1.79 16.49
N TRP A 253 -11.69 2.34 15.55
CA TRP A 253 -11.13 1.58 14.44
C TRP A 253 -10.08 0.56 14.91
N GLN A 254 -9.18 0.94 15.80
CA GLN A 254 -8.17 0.02 16.35
C GLN A 254 -8.85 -1.13 17.09
N ALA A 255 -9.84 -0.85 17.95
CA ALA A 255 -10.58 -1.89 18.66
C ALA A 255 -11.31 -2.83 17.69
N ALA A 256 -12.00 -2.29 16.68
CA ALA A 256 -12.75 -3.09 15.71
C ALA A 256 -11.83 -3.97 14.85
N VAL A 257 -10.73 -3.41 14.35
CA VAL A 257 -9.77 -4.13 13.50
C VAL A 257 -9.01 -5.18 14.30
N GLN A 258 -8.52 -4.85 15.50
CA GLN A 258 -7.81 -5.81 16.37
C GLN A 258 -8.71 -6.99 16.75
N LYS A 259 -10.00 -6.74 17.02
CA LYS A 259 -10.97 -7.79 17.30
C LYS A 259 -11.21 -8.69 16.08
N ARG A 260 -11.28 -8.13 14.88
CA ARG A 260 -11.62 -8.86 13.66
C ARG A 260 -10.41 -9.57 13.03
N PHE A 261 -9.21 -9.01 13.16
CA PHE A 261 -7.98 -9.47 12.52
C PHE A 261 -6.80 -9.52 13.52
N PRO A 262 -6.92 -10.26 14.63
CA PRO A 262 -5.95 -10.22 15.74
C PRO A 262 -4.51 -10.63 15.32
N ASP A 263 -4.38 -11.51 14.33
CA ASP A 263 -3.10 -12.01 13.84
C ASP A 263 -2.50 -11.20 12.67
N SER A 264 -3.22 -10.19 12.18
CA SER A 264 -2.84 -9.42 10.99
C SER A 264 -2.26 -8.06 11.35
N THR A 265 -1.03 -8.04 11.84
CA THR A 265 -0.33 -6.81 12.25
C THR A 265 -0.30 -5.74 11.14
N GLN A 266 -0.22 -6.14 9.87
CA GLN A 266 -0.28 -5.22 8.72
C GLN A 266 -1.66 -4.56 8.57
N VAL A 267 -2.74 -5.31 8.80
CA VAL A 267 -4.11 -4.78 8.75
C VAL A 267 -4.34 -3.81 9.92
N CYS A 268 -3.86 -4.12 11.12
CA CYS A 268 -3.94 -3.21 12.27
C CYS A 268 -3.17 -1.89 12.02
N ARG A 269 -2.04 -1.95 11.32
CA ARG A 269 -1.25 -0.75 10.97
C ARG A 269 -1.95 0.20 10.00
N VAL A 270 -2.83 -0.31 9.14
CA VAL A 270 -3.55 0.56 8.19
C VAL A 270 -4.85 1.12 8.77
N ALA A 271 -5.33 0.59 9.90
CA ALA A 271 -6.57 1.03 10.54
C ALA A 271 -6.55 2.54 10.84
N ASP A 272 -5.40 3.06 11.25
CA ASP A 272 -5.16 4.49 11.48
C ASP A 272 -5.48 5.36 10.26
N ALA A 273 -5.08 4.93 9.06
CA ALA A 273 -5.37 5.67 7.83
C ALA A 273 -6.89 5.74 7.57
N PHE A 274 -7.59 4.63 7.74
CA PHE A 274 -9.05 4.59 7.57
C PHE A 274 -9.79 5.34 8.68
N ALA A 275 -9.28 5.31 9.91
CA ALA A 275 -9.83 6.07 11.03
C ALA A 275 -9.79 7.57 10.79
N VAL A 276 -8.69 8.09 10.21
CA VAL A 276 -8.60 9.51 9.85
C VAL A 276 -9.52 9.84 8.69
N LEU A 277 -9.66 8.96 7.69
CA LEU A 277 -10.59 9.17 6.58
C LEU A 277 -12.05 9.20 7.07
N ASP A 278 -12.42 8.34 8.01
CA ASP A 278 -13.72 8.34 8.68
C ASP A 278 -13.93 9.64 9.47
N ALA A 279 -12.98 10.00 10.35
CA ALA A 279 -13.02 11.25 11.10
C ALA A 279 -13.17 12.47 10.16
N ALA A 280 -12.43 12.49 9.06
CA ALA A 280 -12.51 13.54 8.06
C ALA A 280 -13.92 13.66 7.45
N LEU A 281 -14.53 12.55 7.04
CA LEU A 281 -15.88 12.57 6.45
C LEU A 281 -16.96 12.94 7.47
N VAL A 282 -16.86 12.45 8.70
CA VAL A 282 -17.81 12.78 9.78
C VAL A 282 -17.76 14.26 10.13
N MET A 283 -16.57 14.85 10.20
CA MET A 283 -16.42 16.29 10.45
C MET A 283 -16.74 17.14 9.22
N ALA A 284 -16.54 16.61 8.00
CA ALA A 284 -16.79 17.36 6.76
C ALA A 284 -18.28 17.43 6.36
N ARG A 285 -19.19 16.76 7.08
CA ARG A 285 -20.64 16.73 6.75
C ARG A 285 -21.29 18.09 6.52
N PRO A 286 -21.01 19.17 7.29
CA PRO A 286 -21.59 20.48 7.00
C PRO A 286 -21.24 20.99 5.60
N PHE A 287 -20.08 20.60 5.08
CA PHE A 287 -19.55 20.99 3.77
C PHE A 287 -19.98 20.04 2.65
N THR A 288 -20.15 18.75 2.94
CA THR A 288 -20.52 17.74 1.93
C THR A 288 -22.03 17.50 1.84
N GLY A 289 -22.77 17.76 2.92
CA GLY A 289 -24.19 17.44 3.05
C GLY A 289 -24.47 15.94 3.28
N TRP A 290 -23.44 15.11 3.39
CA TRP A 290 -23.61 13.66 3.56
C TRP A 290 -24.01 13.30 4.99
N ASN A 291 -24.81 12.25 5.12
CA ASN A 291 -25.21 11.75 6.43
C ASN A 291 -24.08 10.91 7.06
N GLU A 292 -24.07 10.81 8.40
CA GLU A 292 -22.99 10.12 9.14
C GLU A 292 -22.89 8.63 8.81
N ALA A 293 -24.01 7.95 8.62
CA ALA A 293 -24.02 6.53 8.33
C ALA A 293 -23.37 6.25 6.96
N ALA A 294 -23.74 7.01 5.93
CA ALA A 294 -23.14 6.91 4.60
C ALA A 294 -21.63 7.20 4.61
N CYS A 295 -21.20 8.22 5.37
CA CYS A 295 -19.77 8.50 5.54
C CYS A 295 -19.01 7.29 6.12
N ARG A 296 -19.53 6.70 7.21
CA ARG A 296 -18.89 5.53 7.84
C ARG A 296 -18.93 4.29 6.95
N ASP A 297 -20.08 4.01 6.34
CA ASP A 297 -20.26 2.86 5.46
C ASP A 297 -19.33 2.92 4.26
N ALA A 298 -19.14 4.10 3.67
CA ALA A 298 -18.18 4.30 2.57
C ALA A 298 -16.75 3.88 2.95
N VAL A 299 -16.25 4.35 4.10
CA VAL A 299 -14.91 4.02 4.58
C VAL A 299 -14.79 2.53 4.90
N VAL A 300 -15.79 1.96 5.57
CA VAL A 300 -15.84 0.53 5.89
C VAL A 300 -15.88 -0.34 4.63
N ASN A 301 -16.63 0.06 3.60
CA ASN A 301 -16.71 -0.67 2.33
C ASN A 301 -15.37 -0.66 1.58
N VAL A 302 -14.71 0.50 1.51
CA VAL A 302 -13.37 0.60 0.91
C VAL A 302 -12.35 -0.22 1.70
N PHE A 303 -12.38 -0.17 3.03
CA PHE A 303 -11.53 -0.99 3.89
C PHE A 303 -11.76 -2.49 3.67
N LYS A 304 -13.01 -2.96 3.64
CA LYS A 304 -13.35 -4.37 3.40
C LYS A 304 -12.84 -4.85 2.05
N SER A 305 -13.01 -4.06 1.01
CA SER A 305 -12.50 -4.42 -0.32
C SER A 305 -10.98 -4.42 -0.36
N TRP A 306 -10.32 -3.47 0.33
CA TRP A 306 -8.86 -3.48 0.48
C TRP A 306 -8.39 -4.75 1.21
N VAL A 307 -9.01 -5.13 2.34
CA VAL A 307 -8.66 -6.37 3.05
C VAL A 307 -8.89 -7.60 2.19
N LYS A 308 -9.96 -7.63 1.40
CA LYS A 308 -10.24 -8.75 0.48
C LYS A 308 -9.13 -8.95 -0.56
N ASP A 309 -8.62 -7.85 -1.11
CA ASP A 309 -7.55 -7.87 -2.13
C ASP A 309 -6.15 -8.06 -1.51
N PHE A 310 -5.88 -7.35 -0.42
CA PHE A 310 -4.62 -7.42 0.30
C PHE A 310 -4.43 -8.79 0.98
N GLY A 311 -5.53 -9.40 1.44
CA GLY A 311 -5.54 -10.59 2.28
C GLY A 311 -5.19 -10.28 3.74
N THR A 312 -5.24 -11.30 4.58
CA THR A 312 -4.96 -11.18 6.03
C THR A 312 -3.63 -11.84 6.42
N ARG A 313 -3.02 -12.60 5.50
CA ARG A 313 -1.73 -13.26 5.70
C ARG A 313 -0.60 -12.23 5.59
N ASP A 314 0.44 -12.42 6.39
CA ASP A 314 1.65 -11.60 6.30
C ASP A 314 2.26 -11.70 4.89
N LYS A 315 2.42 -10.56 4.21
CA LYS A 315 2.96 -10.53 2.83
C LYS A 315 4.37 -11.13 2.73
N ALA A 316 5.22 -10.97 3.75
CA ALA A 316 6.55 -11.58 3.77
C ALA A 316 6.43 -13.10 3.78
N GLN A 317 5.58 -13.64 4.68
CA GLN A 317 5.35 -15.08 4.78
C GLN A 317 4.77 -15.64 3.48
N SER A 318 3.77 -14.97 2.92
CA SER A 318 3.13 -15.36 1.66
C SER A 318 4.13 -15.40 0.51
N GLN A 319 5.04 -14.42 0.45
CA GLN A 319 6.09 -14.40 -0.56
C GLN A 319 7.09 -15.56 -0.40
N ILE A 320 7.51 -15.85 0.84
CA ILE A 320 8.42 -16.97 1.13
C ILE A 320 7.78 -18.31 0.71
N ILE A 321 6.50 -18.52 1.03
CA ILE A 321 5.75 -19.71 0.65
C ILE A 321 5.67 -19.86 -0.88
N SER A 322 5.38 -18.76 -1.59
CA SER A 322 5.38 -18.74 -3.07
C SER A 322 6.77 -19.06 -3.63
N GLN A 323 7.83 -18.44 -3.12
CA GLN A 323 9.21 -18.69 -3.55
C GLN A 323 9.61 -20.16 -3.35
N ALA A 324 9.27 -20.75 -2.20
CA ALA A 324 9.51 -22.16 -1.92
C ALA A 324 8.76 -23.06 -2.92
N THR A 325 7.47 -22.80 -3.12
CA THR A 325 6.61 -23.56 -4.03
C THR A 325 7.13 -23.51 -5.46
N ASP A 326 7.42 -22.31 -5.99
CA ASP A 326 7.95 -22.12 -7.33
C ASP A 326 9.30 -22.82 -7.53
N PHE A 327 10.18 -22.71 -6.53
CA PHE A 327 11.48 -23.36 -6.55
C PHE A 327 11.37 -24.89 -6.58
N LEU A 328 10.53 -25.48 -5.72
CA LEU A 328 10.33 -26.93 -5.68
C LEU A 328 9.64 -27.44 -6.96
N MET A 329 8.62 -26.75 -7.46
CA MET A 329 7.93 -27.12 -8.71
C MET A 329 8.87 -27.04 -9.93
N ARG A 330 9.70 -25.99 -10.01
CA ARG A 330 10.58 -25.77 -11.15
C ARG A 330 11.81 -26.68 -11.16
N TYR A 331 12.40 -26.92 -9.98
CA TYR A 331 13.70 -27.59 -9.87
C TYR A 331 13.64 -28.96 -9.21
N GLY A 332 12.54 -29.32 -8.55
CA GLY A 332 12.41 -30.55 -7.77
C GLY A 332 12.74 -31.84 -8.53
N ARG A 333 12.49 -31.87 -9.85
CA ARG A 333 12.79 -33.02 -10.72
C ARG A 333 14.15 -32.97 -11.41
N SER A 334 14.77 -31.80 -11.53
CA SER A 334 15.98 -31.60 -12.35
C SER A 334 17.24 -31.31 -11.55
N ARG A 335 17.11 -30.83 -10.31
CA ARG A 335 18.23 -30.36 -9.46
C ARG A 335 18.32 -31.09 -8.10
N PHE A 336 17.52 -32.14 -7.89
CA PHE A 336 17.51 -32.94 -6.67
C PHE A 336 17.75 -34.40 -6.99
N ALA A 337 18.83 -34.97 -6.44
CA ALA A 337 19.10 -36.41 -6.54
C ALA A 337 18.17 -37.20 -5.62
N THR A 338 17.78 -38.40 -6.05
CA THR A 338 16.75 -39.19 -5.37
C THR A 338 17.35 -40.03 -4.25
N LEU A 339 16.83 -39.88 -3.03
CA LEU A 339 17.11 -40.77 -1.90
C LEU A 339 16.23 -42.01 -1.98
N THR A 340 16.63 -43.06 -1.28
CA THR A 340 15.77 -44.22 -1.03
C THR A 340 14.55 -43.82 -0.19
N THR A 341 13.51 -44.67 -0.18
CA THR A 341 12.29 -44.45 0.63
C THR A 341 12.56 -44.43 2.14
N ASP A 342 13.63 -45.09 2.61
CA ASP A 342 14.12 -44.97 4.00
C ASP A 342 14.98 -43.71 4.24
N GLY A 343 15.13 -42.84 3.23
CA GLY A 343 15.79 -41.54 3.34
C GLY A 343 17.31 -41.58 3.32
N LYS A 344 17.92 -42.61 2.72
CA LYS A 344 19.38 -42.77 2.64
C LYS A 344 19.90 -42.54 1.22
N ALA A 345 21.14 -42.07 1.13
CA ALA A 345 21.87 -42.06 -0.14
C ALA A 345 22.48 -43.43 -0.40
N ASN A 346 22.47 -43.83 -1.68
CA ASN A 346 23.14 -45.02 -2.18
C ASN A 346 23.96 -44.68 -3.44
N ALA A 347 24.57 -45.70 -4.06
CA ALA A 347 25.36 -45.51 -5.27
C ALA A 347 24.57 -44.89 -6.44
N VAL A 348 23.26 -45.13 -6.52
CA VAL A 348 22.37 -44.53 -7.53
C VAL A 348 22.17 -43.04 -7.23
N THR A 349 21.92 -42.67 -5.97
CA THR A 349 21.85 -41.27 -5.54
C THR A 349 23.13 -40.51 -5.90
N ASP A 350 24.29 -41.08 -5.59
CA ASP A 350 25.59 -40.43 -5.86
C ASP A 350 25.86 -40.31 -7.37
N GLN A 351 25.45 -41.30 -8.16
CA GLN A 351 25.53 -41.26 -9.62
C GLN A 351 24.59 -40.22 -10.24
N GLU A 352 23.36 -40.09 -9.73
CA GLU A 352 22.43 -39.02 -10.13
C GLU A 352 23.02 -37.64 -9.81
N ALA A 353 23.48 -37.46 -8.57
CA ALA A 353 24.04 -36.20 -8.09
C ALA A 353 25.26 -35.75 -8.92
N SER A 354 26.18 -36.67 -9.26
CA SER A 354 27.36 -36.36 -10.07
C SER A 354 27.06 -35.97 -11.52
N ARG A 355 25.94 -36.43 -12.08
CA ARG A 355 25.50 -36.08 -13.44
C ARG A 355 24.73 -34.75 -13.50
N MET A 356 24.25 -34.25 -12.37
CA MET A 356 23.51 -33.00 -12.31
C MET A 356 24.46 -31.79 -12.29
N GLY A 357 24.43 -30.99 -13.35
CA GLY A 357 25.21 -29.75 -13.43
C GLY A 357 24.65 -28.62 -12.55
N GLY A 358 24.85 -28.69 -11.23
CA GLY A 358 24.36 -27.71 -10.26
C GLY A 358 23.28 -28.28 -9.35
N LEU A 359 23.68 -29.09 -8.36
CA LEU A 359 22.81 -29.76 -7.41
C LEU A 359 22.28 -28.77 -6.36
N TYR A 360 20.96 -28.78 -6.12
CA TYR A 360 20.32 -27.97 -5.08
C TYR A 360 19.94 -28.74 -3.82
N GLY A 361 19.94 -30.07 -3.88
CA GLY A 361 19.64 -30.91 -2.73
C GLY A 361 19.33 -32.34 -3.09
N TYR A 362 18.60 -33.01 -2.19
CA TYR A 362 18.13 -34.38 -2.36
C TYR A 362 16.63 -34.45 -2.16
N ARG A 363 15.93 -35.31 -2.88
CA ARG A 363 14.50 -35.57 -2.67
C ARG A 363 14.29 -36.96 -2.11
N LYS A 364 13.47 -37.07 -1.07
CA LYS A 364 12.97 -38.32 -0.53
C LYS A 364 11.55 -38.52 -1.05
N PRO A 365 11.31 -39.53 -1.91
CA PRO A 365 9.97 -39.88 -2.36
C PRO A 365 9.03 -40.17 -1.20
N ALA A 366 7.73 -40.00 -1.44
CA ALA A 366 6.67 -40.42 -0.54
C ALA A 366 6.82 -41.91 -0.16
N ASP A 367 6.56 -42.22 1.12
CA ASP A 367 6.51 -43.60 1.60
C ASP A 367 5.07 -44.12 1.50
N GLY A 368 4.75 -44.76 0.36
CA GLY A 368 3.39 -45.18 0.01
C GLY A 368 2.46 -44.02 -0.37
N ASP A 369 1.18 -44.32 -0.59
CA ASP A 369 0.20 -43.36 -1.14
C ASP A 369 -0.13 -42.17 -0.20
N ASN A 370 0.21 -42.29 1.10
CA ASN A 370 -0.08 -41.27 2.12
C ASN A 370 1.17 -40.56 2.65
N GLY A 371 2.35 -40.82 2.07
CA GLY A 371 3.59 -40.18 2.49
C GLY A 371 3.80 -38.81 1.84
N ASP A 372 4.34 -37.84 2.58
CA ASP A 372 4.80 -36.59 1.97
C ASP A 372 6.10 -36.82 1.18
N GLU A 373 6.22 -36.22 -0.01
CA GLU A 373 7.52 -36.06 -0.68
C GLU A 373 8.30 -34.92 0.00
N TRP A 374 9.55 -35.21 0.41
CA TRP A 374 10.40 -34.27 1.12
C TRP A 374 11.63 -33.87 0.30
N PHE A 375 11.99 -32.59 0.36
CA PHE A 375 13.16 -32.02 -0.28
C PHE A 375 14.15 -31.54 0.79
N TYR A 376 15.37 -32.05 0.72
CA TYR A 376 16.52 -31.68 1.54
C TYR A 376 17.33 -30.63 0.76
N VAL A 377 16.96 -29.36 0.94
CA VAL A 377 17.52 -28.23 0.20
C VAL A 377 18.81 -27.76 0.84
N THR A 378 19.86 -27.60 0.04
CA THR A 378 21.15 -27.09 0.53
C THR A 378 21.00 -25.67 1.11
N PRO A 379 21.80 -25.29 2.12
CA PRO A 379 21.72 -23.95 2.69
C PRO A 379 21.99 -22.82 1.68
N ALA A 380 22.80 -23.08 0.66
CA ALA A 380 23.06 -22.14 -0.43
C ALA A 380 21.79 -21.93 -1.30
N ALA A 381 21.20 -23.01 -1.81
CA ALA A 381 19.99 -22.93 -2.62
C ALA A 381 18.80 -22.36 -1.83
N PHE A 382 18.67 -22.70 -0.54
CA PHE A 382 17.63 -22.13 0.32
C PHE A 382 17.78 -20.61 0.42
N ARG A 383 18.99 -20.09 0.63
CA ARG A 383 19.24 -18.64 0.71
C ARG A 383 19.02 -17.93 -0.63
N GLU A 384 19.43 -18.56 -1.72
CA GLU A 384 19.37 -17.96 -3.06
C GLU A 384 17.94 -17.92 -3.62
N HIS A 385 17.16 -18.98 -3.43
CA HIS A 385 15.87 -19.17 -4.10
C HIS A 385 14.66 -19.05 -3.18
N ILE A 386 14.75 -19.55 -1.93
CA ILE A 386 13.60 -19.64 -1.01
C ILE A 386 13.55 -18.46 -0.02
N ALA A 387 14.70 -18.06 0.51
CA ALA A 387 14.83 -16.91 1.40
C ALA A 387 15.28 -15.65 0.63
N LYS A 388 14.96 -15.56 -0.66
CA LYS A 388 15.42 -14.46 -1.51
C LYS A 388 14.81 -13.15 -1.01
N ALA A 389 15.68 -12.19 -0.70
CA ALA A 389 15.34 -10.91 -0.08
C ALA A 389 14.79 -10.98 1.36
N HIS A 390 14.95 -12.14 2.03
CA HIS A 390 14.52 -12.37 3.42
C HIS A 390 15.66 -12.93 4.27
N ASN A 391 15.58 -12.76 5.58
CA ASN A 391 16.49 -13.48 6.48
C ASN A 391 16.12 -14.98 6.47
N HIS A 392 17.10 -15.88 6.37
CA HIS A 392 16.83 -17.31 6.25
C HIS A 392 16.13 -17.92 7.49
N GLN A 393 16.31 -17.37 8.70
CA GLN A 393 15.62 -17.84 9.91
C GLN A 393 14.15 -17.43 9.85
N GLN A 394 13.85 -16.22 9.36
CA GLN A 394 12.49 -15.76 9.14
C GLN A 394 11.80 -16.60 8.05
N ALA A 395 12.50 -16.89 6.96
CA ALA A 395 11.99 -17.76 5.90
C ALA A 395 11.68 -19.16 6.41
N ALA A 396 12.60 -19.76 7.17
CA ALA A 396 12.40 -21.09 7.74
C ALA A 396 11.22 -21.14 8.73
N ALA A 397 11.08 -20.12 9.60
CA ALA A 397 9.96 -20.01 10.52
C ALA A 397 8.62 -19.80 9.80
N ALA A 398 8.60 -19.05 8.70
CA ALA A 398 7.39 -18.87 7.88
C ALA A 398 6.95 -20.19 7.22
N LEU A 399 7.90 -20.95 6.67
CA LEU A 399 7.61 -22.27 6.08
C LEU A 399 7.18 -23.28 7.14
N GLU A 400 7.77 -23.24 8.34
CA GLU A 400 7.35 -24.09 9.47
C GLU A 400 5.91 -23.79 9.86
N LYS A 401 5.55 -22.51 10.01
CA LYS A 401 4.17 -22.08 10.30
C LYS A 401 3.18 -22.51 9.21
N ALA A 402 3.63 -22.57 7.96
CA ALA A 402 2.85 -23.04 6.82
C ALA A 402 2.82 -24.58 6.70
N GLY A 403 3.49 -25.33 7.57
CA GLY A 403 3.58 -26.79 7.48
C GLY A 403 4.49 -27.30 6.35
N MET A 404 5.27 -26.41 5.72
CA MET A 404 6.17 -26.72 4.62
C MET A 404 7.60 -27.05 5.06
N LEU A 405 8.00 -26.76 6.30
CA LEU A 405 9.34 -27.06 6.82
C LEU A 405 9.29 -27.88 8.09
N GLU A 406 10.16 -28.88 8.20
CA GLU A 406 10.29 -29.73 9.37
C GLU A 406 11.62 -29.48 10.09
N ARG A 407 11.56 -29.34 11.41
CA ARG A 407 12.72 -29.23 12.29
C ARG A 407 13.18 -30.60 12.78
N GLU A 408 14.47 -30.73 13.00
CA GLU A 408 15.06 -31.90 13.67
C GLU A 408 15.65 -31.46 15.01
N ALA A 409 15.18 -32.04 16.12
CA ALA A 409 15.62 -31.72 17.49
C ALA A 409 15.65 -30.21 17.79
N GLY A 410 14.63 -29.47 17.34
CA GLY A 410 14.50 -28.01 17.53
C GLY A 410 15.37 -27.15 16.62
N ARG A 411 16.22 -27.74 15.77
CA ARG A 411 17.07 -27.04 14.81
C ARG A 411 16.37 -26.86 13.47
N LEU A 412 16.64 -25.73 12.81
CA LEU A 412 16.08 -25.38 11.50
C LEU A 412 16.62 -26.25 10.35
N GLN A 413 17.79 -26.85 10.55
CA GLN A 413 18.45 -27.69 9.55
C GLN A 413 18.54 -29.12 10.08
N VAL A 414 18.33 -30.06 9.17
CA VAL A 414 18.43 -31.49 9.41
C VAL A 414 19.77 -32.02 8.91
N ARG A 415 20.24 -33.11 9.51
CA ARG A 415 21.49 -33.77 9.10
C ARG A 415 21.21 -34.94 8.18
N LEU A 416 21.95 -35.01 7.07
CA LEU A 416 21.90 -36.12 6.14
C LEU A 416 23.31 -36.59 5.79
N ARG A 417 23.51 -37.91 5.78
CA ARG A 417 24.79 -38.51 5.39
C ARG A 417 24.81 -38.76 3.89
N ILE A 418 25.68 -38.05 3.18
CA ILE A 418 25.86 -38.16 1.73
C ILE A 418 27.35 -38.33 1.39
N GLY A 419 27.68 -39.21 0.45
CA GLY A 419 29.06 -39.39 -0.02
C GLY A 419 30.06 -39.69 1.10
N GLY A 420 29.63 -40.40 2.15
CA GLY A 420 30.44 -40.74 3.33
C GLY A 420 30.50 -39.68 4.44
N GLY A 421 30.09 -38.43 4.18
CA GLY A 421 30.13 -37.30 5.13
C GLY A 421 28.76 -36.83 5.61
N GLN A 422 28.71 -36.12 6.73
CA GLN A 422 27.50 -35.48 7.26
C GLN A 422 27.35 -34.06 6.72
N GLN A 423 26.19 -33.73 6.18
CA GLN A 423 25.87 -32.41 5.65
C GLN A 423 24.53 -31.90 6.20
N TYR A 424 24.32 -30.59 6.19
CA TYR A 424 23.11 -29.95 6.72
C TYR A 424 22.21 -29.44 5.60
N PHE A 425 20.90 -29.63 5.75
CA PHE A 425 19.89 -29.24 4.77
C PHE A 425 18.68 -28.63 5.46
N TYR A 426 17.91 -27.83 4.73
CA TYR A 426 16.54 -27.49 5.13
C TYR A 426 15.61 -28.57 4.58
N LYS A 427 14.83 -29.21 5.44
CA LYS A 427 13.85 -30.23 5.05
C LYS A 427 12.51 -29.55 4.78
N VAL A 428 12.13 -29.47 3.51
CA VAL A 428 10.93 -28.77 3.06
C VAL A 428 10.05 -29.67 2.20
N LYS A 429 8.75 -29.42 2.18
CA LYS A 429 7.79 -30.12 1.31
C LYS A 429 6.87 -29.13 0.60
N LEU A 430 6.25 -29.62 -0.47
CA LEU A 430 5.05 -29.01 -1.00
C LEU A 430 3.88 -29.38 -0.11
N THR A 431 3.00 -28.43 0.16
CA THR A 431 1.70 -28.69 0.77
C THR A 431 0.65 -28.57 -0.32
N ASP A 432 -0.33 -29.47 -0.35
CA ASP A 432 -1.51 -29.29 -1.19
C ASP A 432 -2.16 -27.97 -0.81
N GLY A 433 -2.13 -27.00 -1.74
CA GLY A 433 -2.50 -25.63 -1.48
C GLY A 433 -3.94 -25.52 -1.00
N GLY A 434 -4.14 -25.30 0.30
CA GLY A 434 -5.39 -24.80 0.82
C GLY A 434 -5.54 -23.32 0.45
N GLU A 435 -6.38 -23.06 -0.56
CA GLU A 435 -6.87 -21.74 -0.97
C GLU A 435 -7.19 -20.81 0.21
#